data_AF-A0AA87U2T0-F1
#
_entry.id   AF-A0AA87U2T0-F1
#
_cell.length_a   1.000
_cell.length_b   1.000
_cell.length_c   1.000
_cell.angle_alpha   90.00
_cell.angle_beta   90.00
_cell.angle_gamma   90.00
#
_symmetry.space_group_name_H-M   'P 1'
#
loop_
_entity.id
_entity.type
_entity.pdbx_description
1 polymer ?
#
loop_
_entity_poly.entity_id
_entity_poly.type
_entity_poly.pdbx_seq_one_letter_code
_entity_poly.pdbx_strand_id
1 'polypeptide(L)' 'MLLFPQMGFRSDELPIPGVLRFTMGDYLIDYEIADDLIEIRAIRHDHQRPPGLQIDDDFDYEDGDPERPKT' A
#
# COMPACT_ATOMS: atom_id res chain seq x y z
N MET A 1 6.37 -12.43 17.04
CA MET A 1 4.99 -12.50 16.49
C MET A 1 4.19 -13.68 17.06
N LEU A 2 4.51 -14.96 16.79
CA LEU A 2 3.66 -16.10 17.25
C LEU A 2 3.47 -16.22 18.78
N LEU A 3 4.50 -15.93 19.58
CA LEU A 3 4.41 -15.97 21.05
C LEU A 3 3.74 -14.71 21.65
N PHE A 4 3.77 -13.59 20.92
CA PHE A 4 3.26 -12.30 21.37
C PHE A 4 2.56 -11.59 20.20
N PRO A 5 1.36 -12.05 19.79
CA PRO A 5 0.72 -11.55 18.57
C PRO A 5 0.35 -10.06 18.67
N GLN A 6 0.15 -9.53 19.88
CA GLN A 6 -0.23 -8.15 20.12
C GLN A 6 0.96 -7.18 20.14
N MET A 7 2.20 -7.66 19.91
CA MET A 7 3.40 -6.81 19.97
C MET A 7 3.55 -5.84 18.79
N GLY A 8 2.81 -6.08 17.70
CA GLY A 8 2.83 -5.21 16.53
C GLY A 8 2.20 -3.85 16.82
N PHE A 9 2.59 -2.84 16.04
CA PHE A 9 2.01 -1.50 16.14
C PHE A 9 0.79 -1.39 15.23
N ARG A 10 -0.20 -0.59 15.63
CA ARG A 10 -1.37 -0.34 14.78
C ARG A 10 -0.95 0.41 13.52
N SER A 11 -1.40 -0.07 12.37
CA SER A 11 -1.15 0.53 11.07
C SER A 11 -2.47 0.87 10.40
N ASP A 12 -2.61 2.13 9.98
CA ASP A 12 -3.78 2.61 9.21
C ASP A 12 -3.44 2.75 7.71
N GLU A 13 -2.29 2.23 7.27
CA GLU A 13 -1.81 2.34 5.88
C GLU A 13 -2.59 1.43 4.92
N LEU A 14 -3.06 0.27 5.41
CA LEU A 14 -3.99 -0.56 4.67
C LEU A 14 -5.43 -0.10 4.98
N PRO A 15 -6.35 -0.11 4.01
CA PRO A 15 -7.77 0.19 4.24
C PRO A 15 -8.49 -0.96 4.96
N ILE A 16 -7.85 -1.55 5.98
CA ILE A 16 -8.33 -2.67 6.77
C ILE A 16 -8.26 -2.24 8.26
N PRO A 17 -9.40 -2.16 8.97
CA PRO A 17 -9.40 -1.72 10.36
C PRO A 17 -8.62 -2.67 11.28
N GLY A 18 -7.83 -2.10 12.19
CA GLY A 18 -7.23 -2.87 13.29
C GLY A 18 -5.99 -3.70 12.92
N VAL A 19 -5.43 -3.49 11.73
CA VAL A 19 -4.18 -4.13 11.30
C VAL A 19 -3.03 -3.79 12.24
N LEU A 20 -2.28 -4.82 12.61
CA LEU A 20 -1.01 -4.72 13.31
C LEU A 20 0.13 -4.90 12.32
N ARG A 21 1.23 -4.19 12.56
CA ARG A 21 2.47 -4.32 11.79
C ARG A 21 3.60 -4.81 12.66
N PHE A 22 4.33 -5.78 12.14
CA PHE A 22 5.60 -6.25 12.66
C PHE A 22 6.70 -5.98 11.64
N THR A 23 7.81 -5.39 12.07
CA THR A 23 8.98 -5.13 11.23
C THR A 23 10.02 -6.22 11.43
N MET A 24 10.47 -6.84 10.33
CA MET A 24 11.51 -7.86 10.31
C MET A 24 12.61 -7.46 9.32
N GLY A 25 13.67 -6.82 9.83
CA GLY A 25 14.66 -6.17 8.96
C GLY A 25 13.99 -5.11 8.09
N ASP A 26 14.25 -5.16 6.78
CA ASP A 26 13.68 -4.23 5.80
C ASP A 26 12.28 -4.65 5.32
N TYR A 27 11.65 -5.63 5.97
CA TYR A 27 10.30 -6.09 5.63
C TYR A 27 9.26 -5.65 6.65
N LEU A 28 8.13 -5.19 6.13
CA LEU A 28 6.91 -4.85 6.85
C LEU A 28 5.92 -6.00 6.69
N ILE A 29 5.48 -6.57 7.80
CA ILE A 29 4.47 -7.63 7.85
C ILE A 29 3.21 -7.05 8.49
N ASP A 30 2.18 -6.86 7.68
CA ASP A 30 0.85 -6.40 8.12
C ASP A 30 -0.04 -7.63 8.38
N TYR A 31 -0.65 -7.71 9.56
CA TYR A 31 -1.43 -8.87 9.99
C TYR A 31 -2.59 -8.50 10.91
N GLU A 32 -3.53 -9.42 11.04
CA GLU A 32 -4.63 -9.37 12.01
C GLU A 32 -4.61 -10.62 12.90
N ILE A 33 -5.14 -10.50 14.12
CA ILE A 33 -5.36 -11.64 15.02
C ILE A 33 -6.85 -12.00 14.89
N ALA A 34 -7.14 -13.20 14.41
CA ALA A 34 -8.51 -13.72 14.29
C ALA A 34 -8.60 -15.06 15.02
N ASP A 35 -9.45 -15.13 16.04
CA ASP A 35 -9.61 -16.29 16.91
C ASP A 35 -8.26 -16.91 17.34
N ASP A 36 -7.95 -18.10 16.84
CA ASP A 36 -6.74 -18.88 17.17
C ASP A 36 -5.63 -18.78 16.11
N LEU A 37 -5.77 -17.87 15.14
CA LEU A 37 -4.82 -17.73 14.03
C LEU A 37 -4.36 -16.28 13.83
N ILE A 38 -3.26 -16.16 13.08
CA ILE A 38 -2.76 -14.89 12.62
C ILE A 38 -2.88 -14.84 11.10
N GLU A 39 -3.66 -13.88 10.60
CA GLU A 39 -3.85 -13.65 9.17
C GLU A 39 -2.86 -12.62 8.68
N ILE A 40 -1.92 -13.03 7.84
CA ILE A 40 -1.01 -12.09 7.17
C ILE A 40 -1.77 -11.46 5.99
N ARG A 41 -1.89 -10.14 6.01
CA ARG A 41 -2.55 -9.35 4.96
C ARG A 41 -1.58 -8.91 3.87
N ALA A 42 -0.38 -8.51 4.26
CA ALA A 42 0.66 -8.10 3.33
C ALA A 42 2.07 -8.34 3.89
N ILE A 43 3.00 -8.63 2.99
CA ILE A 43 4.44 -8.60 3.25
C ILE A 43 5.07 -7.71 2.20
N ARG A 44 5.77 -6.66 2.62
CA ARG A 44 6.32 -5.63 1.72
C ARG A 44 7.73 -5.27 2.16
N HIS A 45 8.59 -4.92 1.21
CA HIS A 45 9.84 -4.25 1.56
C HIS A 45 9.53 -2.82 2.00
N ASP A 46 10.22 -2.28 2.99
CA ASP A 46 10.02 -0.93 3.52
C ASP A 46 10.21 0.19 2.47
N HIS A 47 11.06 -0.06 1.47
CA HIS A 47 11.32 0.80 0.32
C HIS A 47 10.22 0.72 -0.74
N GLN A 48 9.39 -0.33 -0.71
CA GLN A 48 8.13 -0.32 -1.44
C GLN A 48 7.17 0.59 -0.69
N ARG A 49 7.28 1.91 -0.96
CA ARG A 49 6.20 2.83 -0.61
C ARG A 49 4.90 2.26 -1.18
N PRO A 50 3.77 2.34 -0.44
CA PRO A 50 2.49 2.06 -1.06
C PRO A 50 2.44 2.87 -2.36
N PRO A 51 1.88 2.34 -3.46
CA PRO A 51 1.56 3.17 -4.59
C PRO A 51 0.56 4.20 -4.08
N GLY A 52 1.05 5.32 -3.54
CA GLY A 52 0.32 6.56 -3.65
C GLY A 52 0.04 6.66 -5.14
N LEU A 53 -1.22 6.82 -5.51
CA LEU A 53 -1.53 7.26 -6.86
C LEU A 53 -0.60 8.44 -7.11
N GLN A 54 0.40 8.25 -7.97
CA GLN A 54 0.97 9.37 -8.68
C GLN A 54 -0.23 9.85 -9.49
N ILE A 55 -0.93 10.86 -8.96
CA ILE A 55 -1.78 11.68 -9.79
C ILE A 55 -0.76 12.34 -10.70
N ASP A 56 -0.67 11.82 -11.91
CA ASP A 56 0.13 12.47 -12.93
C ASP A 56 -0.56 13.81 -13.19
N ASP A 57 0.13 14.90 -12.86
CA ASP A 57 -0.34 16.28 -13.10
C ASP A 57 -0.40 16.58 -14.61
N ASP A 58 0.03 15.64 -15.45
CA ASP A 58 0.08 15.75 -16.90
C ASP A 58 -1.13 15.15 -17.60
N PHE A 59 -2.31 15.08 -16.95
CA PHE A 59 -3.58 14.68 -17.57
C PHE A 59 -3.90 15.63 -18.74
N ASP A 60 -3.25 15.41 -19.88
CA ASP A 60 -3.43 16.07 -21.14
C ASP A 60 -4.71 15.50 -21.74
N TYR A 61 -5.81 16.12 -21.35
CA TYR A 61 -6.96 16.18 -22.23
C TYR A 61 -6.41 16.58 -23.61
N GLU A 62 -6.53 15.68 -24.60
CA GLU A 62 -6.36 16.02 -26.02
C GLU A 62 -7.42 17.09 -26.37
N ASP A 63 -7.19 18.32 -25.94
CA ASP A 63 -7.96 19.49 -26.29
C ASP A 63 -7.46 19.95 -27.67
N GLY A 64 -7.97 19.24 -28.67
CA GLY A 64 -8.11 19.72 -30.04
C GLY A 64 -6.85 19.62 -30.90
N ASP A 65 -6.79 18.57 -31.72
CA ASP A 65 -6.09 18.66 -33.00
C ASP A 65 -7.07 18.89 -34.16
N PRO A 66 -7.27 20.14 -34.60
CA PRO A 66 -7.64 20.44 -35.98
C PRO A 66 -6.45 21.06 -36.74
N GLU A 67 -5.28 20.45 -36.75
CA GLU A 67 -4.20 20.81 -37.68
C GLU A 67 -4.43 20.18 -39.05
N ARG A 68 -5.13 20.99 -39.85
CA ARG A 68 -5.15 21.00 -41.31
C ARG A 68 -3.77 20.68 -41.89
N PRO A 69 -3.66 19.75 -42.87
CA PRO A 69 -2.42 19.62 -43.62
C PRO A 69 -2.23 20.87 -44.49
N LYS A 70 -1.12 21.59 -44.29
CA LYS A 70 -0.54 22.41 -45.35
C LYS A 70 0.24 21.48 -46.27
N THR A 71 -0.27 21.25 -47.48
CA THR A 71 0.41 21.35 -48.78
C THR A 71 -0.61 21.09 -49.87
#